data_AF-A0A9E4RRX7-F1
#
_entry.id   AF-A0A9E4RRX7-F1
#
_cell.length_a   1.000
_cell.length_b   1.000
_cell.length_c   1.000
_cell.angle_alpha   90.00
_cell.angle_beta   90.00
_cell.angle_gamma   90.00
#
_symmetry.space_group_name_H-M   'P 1'
#
loop_
_entity.id
_entity.type
_entity.pdbx_description
1 polymer ?
#
loop_
_entity_poly.entity_id
_entity_poly.type
_entity_poly.pdbx_seq_one_letter_code
_entity_poly.pdbx_strand_id
1 'polypeptide(L)'
;PVPVNPAPTPIPPTATTVPVQLTTYYWDQDGDGFGDPQTPLQASSQPAGYVTDNSDCDDTDVSVNPASLEVPDNIDNNCNGQIDEGTPSATYYLDRDGDGFGDPQSPFRANSQPPGYVTDNTDCDDTDVTVNPASLEVPDDIDNNCDGEIDEGTPSGTYYLDQDGDGFGSPDDSIEAISQPAGYVENNTDCDDSDPEVNPSAAEIADNKDNNCDGRVDEGVT
;
A
#
# COMPACT_ATOMS: atom_id res chain seq x y z
N PRO A 1 -6.92 22.04 115.12
CA PRO A 1 -6.23 21.37 114.00
C PRO A 1 -7.00 21.60 112.70
N VAL A 2 -6.50 22.48 111.84
CA VAL A 2 -7.11 22.77 110.53
C VAL A 2 -6.61 21.70 109.54
N PRO A 3 -7.50 21.02 108.78
CA PRO A 3 -7.06 20.05 107.79
C PRO A 3 -6.42 20.78 106.60
N VAL A 4 -5.20 20.39 106.24
CA VAL A 4 -4.51 20.89 105.05
C VAL A 4 -4.96 20.02 103.88
N ASN A 5 -5.62 20.62 102.89
CA ASN A 5 -6.03 19.92 101.67
C ASN A 5 -4.78 19.61 100.82
N PRO A 6 -4.62 18.39 100.29
CA PRO A 6 -3.47 18.07 99.44
C PRO A 6 -3.48 18.91 98.17
N ALA A 7 -2.30 19.37 97.76
CA ALA A 7 -2.12 20.17 96.55
C ALA A 7 -2.57 19.38 95.31
N PRO A 8 -3.28 20.02 94.36
CA PRO A 8 -3.71 19.35 93.13
C PRO A 8 -2.50 18.87 92.33
N THR A 9 -2.53 17.62 91.90
CA THR A 9 -1.53 17.05 90.98
C THR A 9 -1.54 17.83 89.66
N PRO A 10 -0.36 18.20 89.11
CA PRO A 10 -0.27 18.92 87.86
C PRO A 10 -0.89 18.09 86.72
N ILE A 11 -1.79 18.73 85.98
CA ILE A 11 -2.42 18.17 84.77
C ILE A 11 -1.31 18.03 83.71
N PRO A 12 -1.12 16.86 83.08
CA PRO A 12 -0.13 16.71 82.01
C PRO A 12 -0.48 17.64 80.83
N PRO A 13 0.52 18.22 80.14
CA PRO A 13 0.26 19.10 79.01
C PRO A 13 -0.52 18.34 77.93
N THR A 14 -1.61 18.93 77.46
CA THR A 14 -2.41 18.45 76.34
C THR A 14 -1.50 18.29 75.12
N ALA A 15 -1.41 17.08 74.57
CA ALA A 15 -0.62 16.83 73.36
C ALA A 15 -1.20 17.65 72.20
N THR A 16 -0.46 18.65 71.74
CA THR A 16 -0.79 19.41 70.53
C THR A 16 -0.59 18.50 69.33
N THR A 17 -1.67 18.02 68.72
CA THR A 17 -1.61 17.28 67.45
C THR A 17 -1.21 18.26 66.35
N VAL A 18 0.04 18.19 65.90
CA VAL A 18 0.47 18.90 64.67
C VAL A 18 -0.17 18.17 63.49
N PRO A 19 -0.96 18.86 62.65
CA PRO A 19 -1.51 18.24 61.45
C PRO A 19 -0.34 17.89 60.50
N VAL A 20 -0.17 16.60 60.22
CA VAL A 20 0.79 16.14 59.22
C VAL A 20 0.25 16.55 57.85
N GLN A 21 0.99 17.42 57.15
CA GLN A 21 0.70 17.74 55.76
C GLN A 21 1.05 16.53 54.91
N LEU A 22 0.13 16.11 54.06
CA LEU A 22 0.35 15.04 53.08
C LEU A 22 0.47 15.68 51.70
N THR A 23 1.47 15.26 50.95
CA THR A 23 1.62 15.56 49.53
C THR A 23 1.21 14.33 48.74
N THR A 24 0.53 14.53 47.62
CA THR A 24 0.27 13.45 46.66
C THR A 24 1.52 13.27 45.81
N TYR A 25 2.00 12.04 45.74
CA TYR A 25 3.06 11.61 44.85
C TYR A 25 2.51 10.56 43.87
N TYR A 26 3.15 10.39 42.72
CA TYR A 26 2.72 9.50 41.64
C TYR A 26 3.84 8.52 41.34
N TRP A 27 3.50 7.25 41.11
CA TRP A 27 4.49 6.22 40.82
C TRP A 27 5.21 6.57 39.51
N ASP A 28 6.53 6.43 39.50
CA ASP A 28 7.43 6.68 38.37
C ASP A 28 8.09 5.33 38.08
N GLN A 29 7.43 4.53 37.24
CA GLN A 29 7.79 3.14 37.01
C GLN A 29 9.00 3.00 36.08
N ASP A 30 9.12 3.86 35.07
CA ASP A 30 10.21 3.82 34.09
C ASP A 30 11.41 4.70 34.46
N GLY A 31 11.24 5.61 35.43
CA GLY A 31 12.32 6.41 36.01
C GLY A 31 12.67 7.66 35.23
N ASP A 32 11.76 8.22 34.42
CA ASP A 32 12.01 9.44 33.64
C ASP A 32 11.78 10.75 34.42
N GLY A 33 11.17 10.65 35.60
CA GLY A 33 10.91 11.78 36.50
C GLY A 33 9.50 12.37 36.39
N PHE A 34 8.66 11.84 35.52
CA PHE A 34 7.22 12.01 35.47
C PHE A 34 6.56 10.78 36.11
N GLY A 35 5.27 10.83 36.41
CA GLY A 35 4.63 9.71 37.09
C GLY A 35 3.17 9.55 36.73
N ASP A 36 2.66 8.33 36.89
CA ASP A 36 1.34 7.92 36.48
C ASP A 36 0.23 8.63 37.30
N PRO A 37 -0.61 9.47 36.68
CA PRO A 37 -1.74 10.12 37.35
C PRO A 37 -2.77 9.13 37.92
N GLN A 38 -2.81 7.88 37.46
CA GLN A 38 -3.69 6.82 37.96
C GLN A 38 -3.15 6.08 39.19
N THR A 39 -1.88 6.29 39.55
CA THR A 39 -1.23 5.63 40.70
C THR A 39 -0.78 6.63 41.78
N PRO A 40 -1.70 7.42 42.38
CA PRO A 40 -1.34 8.39 43.42
C PRO A 40 -1.14 7.74 44.80
N LEU A 41 -0.21 8.30 45.58
CA LEU A 41 0.07 7.95 46.96
C LEU A 41 0.23 9.22 47.81
N GLN A 42 -0.59 9.35 48.86
CA GLN A 42 -0.42 10.42 49.84
C GLN A 42 0.62 10.04 50.89
N ALA A 43 1.66 10.87 51.05
CA ALA A 43 2.71 10.66 52.04
C ALA A 43 3.19 11.99 52.63
N SER A 44 3.77 11.94 53.84
CA SER A 44 4.37 13.11 54.48
C SER A 44 5.77 13.46 53.95
N SER A 45 6.33 12.60 53.11
CA SER A 45 7.62 12.73 52.43
C SER A 45 7.64 11.82 51.20
N GLN A 46 8.41 12.16 50.18
CA GLN A 46 8.51 11.42 48.91
C GLN A 46 8.93 9.96 49.12
N PRO A 47 8.08 8.99 48.77
CA PRO A 47 8.46 7.58 48.74
C PRO A 47 9.44 7.29 47.59
N ALA A 48 10.23 6.22 47.70
CA ALA A 48 11.14 5.81 46.63
C ALA A 48 10.34 5.34 45.39
N GLY A 49 10.75 5.78 44.19
CA GLY A 49 10.05 5.50 42.93
C GLY A 49 8.76 6.29 42.74
N TYR A 50 8.54 7.36 43.52
CA TYR A 50 7.41 8.26 43.32
C TYR A 50 7.89 9.69 43.09
N VAL A 51 7.23 10.45 42.21
CA VAL A 51 7.49 11.87 41.91
C VAL A 51 6.28 12.74 42.23
N THR A 52 6.42 14.06 42.20
CA THR A 52 5.29 14.99 42.39
C THR A 52 4.60 15.38 41.09
N ASP A 53 5.29 15.20 39.97
CA ASP A 53 4.72 15.43 38.65
C ASP A 53 3.84 14.24 38.28
N ASN A 54 2.73 14.50 37.60
CA ASN A 54 1.71 13.50 37.29
C ASN A 54 1.31 13.53 35.82
N SER A 55 2.19 14.08 34.99
CA SER A 55 1.93 14.39 33.59
C SER A 55 2.43 13.31 32.63
N ASP A 56 2.82 12.16 33.16
CA ASP A 56 3.17 11.00 32.35
C ASP A 56 1.92 10.35 31.74
N CYS A 57 1.97 10.10 30.43
CA CYS A 57 0.92 9.43 29.68
C CYS A 57 1.22 7.94 29.41
N ASP A 58 2.46 7.49 29.56
CA ASP A 58 2.87 6.08 29.51
C ASP A 58 4.04 5.80 30.46
N ASP A 59 3.71 5.58 31.74
CA ASP A 59 4.65 5.24 32.84
C ASP A 59 5.36 3.89 32.65
N THR A 60 5.28 3.27 31.47
CA THR A 60 6.05 2.07 31.12
C THR A 60 7.17 2.32 30.12
N ASP A 61 7.27 3.53 29.57
CA ASP A 61 8.23 3.92 28.55
C ASP A 61 8.88 5.29 28.85
N VAL A 62 10.14 5.24 29.29
CA VAL A 62 11.02 6.40 29.60
C VAL A 62 11.15 7.43 28.46
N SER A 63 10.73 7.09 27.25
CA SER A 63 10.73 7.98 26.08
C SER A 63 9.40 8.70 25.83
N VAL A 64 8.35 8.41 26.60
CA VAL A 64 7.01 8.99 26.46
C VAL A 64 6.66 9.84 27.68
N ASN A 65 6.99 11.14 27.61
CA ASN A 65 6.74 12.08 28.71
C ASN A 65 6.73 13.54 28.23
N PRO A 66 6.24 14.50 29.02
CA PRO A 66 6.13 15.91 28.64
C PRO A 66 7.40 16.64 28.21
N ALA A 67 8.59 16.07 28.48
CA ALA A 67 9.86 16.64 28.03
C ALA A 67 10.40 15.98 26.75
N SER A 68 9.78 14.92 26.26
CA SER A 68 10.17 14.21 25.04
C SER A 68 9.89 15.03 23.78
N LEU A 69 10.59 14.67 22.71
CA LEU A 69 10.37 15.20 21.37
C LEU A 69 9.54 14.18 20.58
N GLU A 70 8.61 14.67 19.77
CA GLU A 70 7.85 13.83 18.83
C GLU A 70 8.75 13.13 17.83
N VAL A 71 8.46 11.85 17.60
CA VAL A 71 8.97 11.08 16.47
C VAL A 71 7.77 10.53 15.69
N PRO A 72 7.88 10.31 14.36
CA PRO A 72 6.73 9.88 13.55
C PRO A 72 6.44 8.38 13.74
N ASP A 73 5.91 7.99 14.89
CA ASP A 73 5.62 6.60 15.26
C ASP A 73 4.14 6.35 15.64
N ASN A 74 3.28 7.35 15.50
CA ASN A 74 1.87 7.36 15.93
C ASN A 74 1.67 7.33 17.46
N ILE A 75 2.66 7.75 18.24
CA ILE A 75 2.57 7.92 19.69
C ILE A 75 2.63 9.42 20.00
N ASP A 76 1.88 9.86 21.02
CA ASP A 76 2.04 11.20 21.60
C ASP A 76 3.24 11.14 22.56
N ASN A 77 4.46 11.23 22.01
CA ASN A 77 5.67 11.03 22.81
C ASN A 77 5.81 12.11 23.89
N ASN A 78 5.27 13.30 23.67
CA ASN A 78 5.39 14.42 24.60
C ASN A 78 4.13 14.68 25.46
N CYS A 79 3.18 13.74 25.47
CA CYS A 79 1.98 13.77 26.30
C CYS A 79 1.16 15.07 26.22
N ASN A 80 1.14 15.76 25.06
CA ASN A 80 0.40 17.02 24.90
C ASN A 80 -1.00 16.86 24.28
N GLY A 81 -1.39 15.63 23.95
CA GLY A 81 -2.66 15.27 23.33
C GLY A 81 -2.68 15.38 21.81
N GLN A 82 -1.54 15.63 21.17
CA GLN A 82 -1.35 15.58 19.73
C GLN A 82 -0.37 14.44 19.41
N ILE A 83 -0.53 13.84 18.23
CA ILE A 83 0.30 12.72 17.79
C ILE A 83 1.21 13.22 16.67
N ASP A 84 2.51 12.94 16.77
CA ASP A 84 3.54 13.21 15.78
C ASP A 84 3.65 14.71 15.37
N GLU A 85 3.21 15.67 16.19
CA GLU A 85 3.21 17.07 15.77
C GLU A 85 4.61 17.66 15.60
N GLY A 86 4.78 18.52 14.60
CA GLY A 86 6.09 19.13 14.31
C GLY A 86 7.12 18.17 13.70
N THR A 87 6.78 16.89 13.48
CA THR A 87 7.63 15.95 12.75
C THR A 87 7.51 16.15 11.23
N PRO A 88 8.51 15.72 10.42
CA PRO A 88 8.41 15.73 8.97
C PRO A 88 7.24 14.86 8.49
N SER A 89 6.45 15.38 7.56
CA SER A 89 5.40 14.60 6.89
C SER A 89 5.83 14.21 5.48
N ALA A 90 5.51 12.98 5.11
CA ALA A 90 5.66 12.42 3.77
C ALA A 90 4.30 12.28 3.08
N THR A 91 4.33 12.08 1.77
CA THR A 91 3.16 11.65 1.01
C THR A 91 3.24 10.14 0.84
N TYR A 92 2.14 9.47 1.15
CA TYR A 92 1.92 8.06 0.92
C TYR A 92 0.76 7.90 -0.08
N TYR A 93 0.66 6.75 -0.73
CA TYR A 93 -0.31 6.45 -1.77
C TYR A 93 -1.05 5.18 -1.39
N LEU A 94 -2.36 5.15 -1.61
CA LEU A 94 -3.18 3.98 -1.28
C LEU A 94 -2.66 2.77 -2.07
N ASP A 95 -2.46 1.66 -1.38
CA ASP A 95 -2.12 0.34 -1.95
C ASP A 95 -3.30 -0.58 -1.63
N ARG A 96 -4.27 -0.62 -2.53
CA ARG A 96 -5.58 -1.22 -2.28
C ARG A 96 -5.59 -2.71 -2.58
N ASP A 97 -4.80 -3.20 -3.52
CA ASP A 97 -4.69 -4.61 -3.83
C ASP A 97 -3.55 -5.32 -3.06
N GLY A 98 -2.64 -4.57 -2.44
CA GLY A 98 -1.62 -5.06 -1.52
C GLY A 98 -0.36 -5.57 -2.21
N ASP A 99 -0.02 -5.06 -3.40
CA ASP A 99 1.14 -5.49 -4.17
C ASP A 99 2.43 -4.71 -3.83
N GLY A 100 2.30 -3.60 -3.10
CA GLY A 100 3.40 -2.75 -2.64
C GLY A 100 3.65 -1.50 -3.48
N PHE A 101 2.90 -1.30 -4.57
CA PHE A 101 2.81 -0.07 -5.34
C PHE A 101 1.51 0.66 -4.97
N GLY A 102 1.46 1.97 -5.19
CA GLY A 102 0.32 2.76 -4.74
C GLY A 102 -0.23 3.68 -5.82
N ASP A 103 -1.53 3.97 -5.74
CA ASP A 103 -2.26 4.81 -6.69
C ASP A 103 -1.78 6.28 -6.65
N PRO A 104 -1.14 6.81 -7.72
CA PRO A 104 -0.71 8.21 -7.79
C PRO A 104 -1.86 9.23 -7.68
N GLN A 105 -3.11 8.82 -7.93
CA GLN A 105 -4.31 9.64 -7.80
C GLN A 105 -4.90 9.65 -6.37
N SER A 106 -4.40 8.81 -5.47
CA SER A 106 -4.84 8.70 -4.08
C SER A 106 -3.75 9.07 -3.05
N PRO A 107 -3.16 10.28 -3.12
CA PRO A 107 -2.13 10.69 -2.17
C PRO A 107 -2.72 11.05 -0.80
N PHE A 108 -2.01 10.66 0.25
CA PHE A 108 -2.30 10.99 1.65
C PHE A 108 -1.05 11.49 2.35
N ARG A 109 -1.13 12.68 2.96
CA ARG A 109 0.01 13.28 3.66
C ARG A 109 -0.07 12.96 5.15
N ALA A 110 0.95 12.32 5.68
CA ALA A 110 1.03 11.90 7.08
C ALA A 110 2.45 12.00 7.62
N ASN A 111 2.57 12.03 8.94
CA ASN A 111 3.86 12.03 9.65
C ASN A 111 4.51 10.64 9.61
N SER A 112 3.69 9.61 9.74
CA SER A 112 4.06 8.19 9.67
C SER A 112 3.22 7.47 8.61
N GLN A 113 3.65 6.27 8.16
CA GLN A 113 2.97 5.50 7.12
C GLN A 113 1.64 4.94 7.64
N PRO A 114 0.48 5.33 7.06
CA PRO A 114 -0.79 4.74 7.46
C PRO A 114 -0.92 3.29 6.96
N PRO A 115 -1.69 2.42 7.66
CA PRO A 115 -1.99 1.09 7.16
C PRO A 115 -2.68 1.12 5.79
N GLY A 116 -2.21 0.28 4.85
CA GLY A 116 -2.74 0.21 3.49
C GLY A 116 -2.26 1.33 2.56
N TYR A 117 -1.20 2.06 2.94
CA TYR A 117 -0.56 3.03 2.07
C TYR A 117 0.92 2.70 1.93
N VAL A 118 1.52 3.03 0.80
CA VAL A 118 2.96 2.88 0.50
C VAL A 118 3.58 4.20 0.06
N THR A 119 4.90 4.28 0.01
CA THR A 119 5.59 5.50 -0.48
C THR A 119 5.75 5.51 -1.99
N ASP A 120 5.65 4.34 -2.62
CA ASP A 120 5.69 4.21 -4.07
C ASP A 120 4.35 4.65 -4.66
N ASN A 121 4.37 5.26 -5.83
CA ASN A 121 3.21 5.86 -6.47
C ASN A 121 3.10 5.51 -7.95
N THR A 122 3.70 4.39 -8.32
CA THR A 122 3.91 4.00 -9.72
C THR A 122 2.89 2.97 -10.21
N ASP A 123 1.85 2.69 -9.42
CA ASP A 123 0.76 1.80 -9.81
C ASP A 123 -0.19 2.48 -10.81
N CYS A 124 -0.49 1.80 -11.91
CA CYS A 124 -1.44 2.27 -12.92
C CYS A 124 -2.85 1.65 -12.79
N ASP A 125 -3.01 0.55 -12.04
CA ASP A 125 -4.30 -0.04 -11.66
C ASP A 125 -4.23 -0.66 -10.24
N ASP A 126 -4.41 0.19 -9.23
CA ASP A 126 -4.47 -0.14 -7.78
C ASP A 126 -5.68 -1.02 -7.38
N THR A 127 -6.29 -1.72 -8.34
CA THR A 127 -7.32 -2.72 -8.11
C THR A 127 -6.93 -4.12 -8.57
N ASP A 128 -5.77 -4.26 -9.23
CA ASP A 128 -5.25 -5.50 -9.77
C ASP A 128 -3.76 -5.69 -9.45
N VAL A 129 -3.49 -6.59 -8.51
CA VAL A 129 -2.15 -7.02 -8.04
C VAL A 129 -1.21 -7.51 -9.15
N THR A 130 -1.71 -7.71 -10.39
CA THR A 130 -0.93 -8.14 -11.55
C THR A 130 -0.60 -7.00 -12.53
N VAL A 131 -1.03 -5.78 -12.24
CA VAL A 131 -0.79 -4.59 -13.06
C VAL A 131 0.02 -3.59 -12.23
N ASN A 132 1.34 -3.65 -12.35
CA ASN A 132 2.27 -2.78 -11.61
C ASN A 132 3.68 -2.81 -12.21
N PRO A 133 4.58 -1.88 -11.85
CA PRO A 133 5.93 -1.77 -12.42
C PRO A 133 6.88 -2.96 -12.30
N ALA A 134 6.55 -3.95 -11.48
CA ALA A 134 7.33 -5.18 -11.38
C ALA A 134 6.73 -6.34 -12.20
N SER A 135 5.56 -6.14 -12.79
CA SER A 135 4.87 -7.15 -13.60
C SER A 135 5.51 -7.30 -14.98
N LEU A 136 5.21 -8.44 -15.62
CA LEU A 136 5.63 -8.72 -16.99
C LEU A 136 4.44 -8.51 -17.90
N GLU A 137 4.69 -7.98 -19.10
CA GLU A 137 3.67 -7.88 -20.14
C GLU A 137 3.11 -9.25 -20.53
N VAL A 138 1.80 -9.28 -20.68
CA VAL A 138 1.06 -10.35 -21.33
C VAL A 138 0.26 -9.74 -22.50
N PRO A 139 -0.01 -10.51 -23.57
CA PRO A 139 -0.68 -9.99 -24.75
C PRO A 139 -2.20 -9.84 -24.52
N ASP A 140 -2.61 -8.89 -23.70
CA ASP A 140 -4.01 -8.67 -23.30
C ASP A 140 -4.52 -7.23 -23.49
N ASP A 141 -3.79 -6.41 -24.24
CA ASP A 141 -4.07 -5.00 -24.51
C ASP A 141 -4.04 -4.12 -23.24
N ILE A 142 -3.35 -4.54 -22.18
CA ILE A 142 -3.15 -3.81 -20.93
C ILE A 142 -1.64 -3.55 -20.75
N ASP A 143 -1.28 -2.34 -20.34
CA ASP A 143 0.07 -2.02 -19.86
C ASP A 143 0.24 -2.65 -18.46
N ASN A 144 0.67 -3.92 -18.40
CA ASN A 144 0.75 -4.64 -17.13
C ASN A 144 1.89 -4.12 -16.25
N ASN A 145 2.94 -3.56 -16.85
CA ASN A 145 4.12 -3.08 -16.14
C ASN A 145 4.14 -1.55 -15.92
N CYS A 146 3.05 -0.86 -16.26
CA CYS A 146 2.88 0.57 -16.06
C CYS A 146 4.04 1.43 -16.63
N ASP A 147 4.70 1.01 -17.71
CA ASP A 147 5.79 1.78 -18.34
C ASP A 147 5.30 2.75 -19.43
N GLY A 148 4.02 2.66 -19.80
CA GLY A 148 3.34 3.50 -20.76
C GLY A 148 3.29 2.94 -22.18
N GLU A 149 3.90 1.79 -22.43
CA GLU A 149 3.70 0.98 -23.63
C GLU A 149 2.72 -0.17 -23.33
N ILE A 150 2.15 -0.80 -24.35
CA ILE A 150 1.16 -1.88 -24.18
C ILE A 150 1.73 -3.14 -24.85
N ASP A 151 1.69 -4.25 -24.13
CA ASP A 151 2.06 -5.59 -24.58
C ASP A 151 3.49 -5.68 -25.16
N GLU A 152 4.41 -4.81 -24.77
CA GLU A 152 5.76 -4.78 -25.33
C GLU A 152 6.61 -5.98 -24.88
N GLY A 153 7.45 -6.47 -25.79
CA GLY A 153 8.27 -7.65 -25.51
C GLY A 153 7.49 -8.98 -25.43
N THR A 154 6.16 -8.98 -25.67
CA THR A 154 5.37 -10.20 -25.84
C THR A 154 5.61 -10.85 -27.21
N PRO A 155 5.37 -12.16 -27.36
CA PRO A 155 5.55 -12.83 -28.66
C PRO A 155 4.59 -12.29 -29.72
N SER A 156 5.12 -11.72 -30.80
CA SER A 156 4.35 -11.39 -32.01
C SER A 156 4.24 -12.58 -32.97
N GLY A 157 3.16 -12.59 -33.76
CA GLY A 157 2.98 -13.45 -34.92
C GLY A 157 2.92 -12.62 -36.20
N THR A 158 3.32 -13.24 -37.32
CA THR A 158 3.05 -12.70 -38.66
C THR A 158 1.63 -13.07 -39.06
N TYR A 159 0.82 -12.08 -39.43
CA TYR A 159 -0.51 -12.26 -39.98
C TYR A 159 -0.59 -11.68 -41.38
N TYR A 160 -1.36 -12.32 -42.25
CA TYR A 160 -1.47 -12.03 -43.69
C TYR A 160 -2.87 -11.52 -44.01
N LEU A 161 -2.98 -10.49 -44.84
CA LEU A 161 -4.26 -9.88 -45.22
C LEU A 161 -5.14 -10.94 -45.90
N ASP A 162 -6.42 -10.99 -45.51
CA ASP A 162 -7.49 -11.78 -46.12
C ASP A 162 -8.51 -10.77 -46.67
N GLN A 163 -8.23 -10.24 -47.87
CA GLN A 163 -8.95 -9.11 -48.45
C GLN A 163 -10.33 -9.51 -49.00
N ASP A 164 -10.46 -10.72 -49.51
CA ASP A 164 -11.73 -11.22 -50.06
C ASP A 164 -12.58 -12.02 -49.06
N GLY A 165 -12.01 -12.40 -47.91
CA GLY A 165 -12.71 -12.98 -46.78
C GLY A 165 -12.93 -14.49 -46.88
N ASP A 166 -12.08 -15.20 -47.62
CA ASP A 166 -12.19 -16.64 -47.82
C ASP A 166 -11.44 -17.48 -46.76
N GLY A 167 -10.64 -16.81 -45.92
CA GLY A 167 -9.88 -17.42 -44.82
C GLY A 167 -8.43 -17.78 -45.16
N PHE A 168 -7.95 -17.45 -46.35
CA PHE A 168 -6.56 -17.59 -46.75
C PHE A 168 -5.91 -16.20 -46.88
N GLY A 169 -4.62 -16.12 -46.53
CA GLY A 169 -3.92 -14.84 -46.49
C GLY A 169 -2.97 -14.65 -47.65
N SER A 170 -2.84 -13.42 -48.14
CA SER A 170 -1.87 -13.02 -49.15
C SER A 170 -0.42 -13.12 -48.64
N PRO A 171 0.48 -13.88 -49.28
CA PRO A 171 1.89 -13.96 -48.91
C PRO A 171 2.66 -12.66 -49.12
N ASP A 172 2.12 -11.72 -49.90
CA ASP A 172 2.75 -10.44 -50.22
C ASP A 172 2.32 -9.32 -49.26
N ASP A 173 1.23 -9.49 -48.52
CA ASP A 173 0.66 -8.49 -47.61
C ASP A 173 0.57 -9.03 -46.17
N SER A 174 1.62 -8.78 -45.39
CA SER A 174 1.73 -9.23 -43.99
C SER A 174 2.03 -8.12 -42.99
N ILE A 175 1.57 -8.29 -41.76
CA ILE A 175 1.92 -7.46 -40.60
C ILE A 175 2.39 -8.32 -39.43
N GLU A 176 3.26 -7.75 -38.60
CA GLU A 176 3.55 -8.30 -37.27
C GLU A 176 2.55 -7.73 -36.27
N ALA A 177 1.89 -8.60 -35.52
CA ALA A 177 0.99 -8.21 -34.46
C ALA A 177 1.05 -9.20 -33.31
N ILE A 178 0.63 -8.78 -32.13
CA ILE A 178 0.63 -9.59 -30.91
C ILE A 178 -0.59 -10.54 -30.88
N SER A 179 -1.69 -10.11 -31.47
CA SER A 179 -2.91 -10.89 -31.70
C SER A 179 -3.41 -10.72 -33.14
N GLN A 180 -4.22 -11.66 -33.65
CA GLN A 180 -4.73 -11.66 -35.02
C GLN A 180 -5.59 -10.42 -35.31
N PRO A 181 -5.14 -9.50 -36.18
CA PRO A 181 -5.90 -8.30 -36.48
C PRO A 181 -7.13 -8.62 -37.35
N ALA A 182 -8.17 -7.79 -37.25
CA ALA A 182 -9.37 -7.97 -38.08
C ALA A 182 -9.03 -7.87 -39.58
N GLY A 183 -9.46 -8.87 -40.36
CA GLY A 183 -9.17 -8.97 -41.79
C GLY A 183 -7.81 -9.57 -42.12
N TYR A 184 -7.14 -10.20 -41.15
CA TYR A 184 -5.90 -10.95 -41.38
C TYR A 184 -6.04 -12.39 -40.88
N VAL A 185 -5.24 -13.32 -41.40
CA VAL A 185 -5.15 -14.74 -41.01
C VAL A 185 -3.71 -15.18 -40.80
N GLU A 186 -3.49 -16.32 -40.11
CA GLU A 186 -2.15 -16.84 -39.82
C GLU A 186 -1.45 -17.50 -41.02
N ASN A 187 -2.22 -17.90 -42.04
CA ASN A 187 -1.69 -18.58 -43.22
C ASN A 187 -1.40 -17.58 -44.34
N ASN A 188 -0.51 -17.96 -45.27
CA ASN A 188 -0.05 -17.11 -46.37
C ASN A 188 -0.19 -17.80 -47.72
N THR A 189 -1.25 -18.58 -47.88
CA THR A 189 -1.37 -19.55 -48.95
C THR A 189 -2.30 -19.09 -50.08
N ASP A 190 -2.81 -17.86 -50.01
CA ASP A 190 -3.64 -17.29 -51.09
C ASP A 190 -2.76 -16.77 -52.24
N CYS A 191 -3.09 -17.16 -53.47
CA CYS A 191 -2.41 -16.72 -54.68
C CYS A 191 -3.14 -15.57 -55.43
N ASP A 192 -4.39 -15.27 -55.09
CA ASP A 192 -5.19 -14.14 -55.61
C ASP A 192 -6.19 -13.65 -54.54
N ASP A 193 -5.67 -12.91 -53.55
CA ASP A 193 -6.40 -12.31 -52.40
C ASP A 193 -7.45 -11.23 -52.79
N SER A 194 -7.84 -11.18 -54.07
CA SER A 194 -8.90 -10.33 -54.59
C SER A 194 -10.11 -11.13 -55.11
N ASP A 195 -10.02 -12.46 -55.10
CA ASP A 195 -11.00 -13.39 -55.67
C ASP A 195 -11.24 -14.59 -54.73
N PRO A 196 -12.34 -14.62 -53.97
CA PRO A 196 -12.57 -15.64 -52.92
C PRO A 196 -12.86 -17.03 -53.49
N GLU A 197 -12.87 -17.18 -54.82
CA GLU A 197 -12.95 -18.46 -55.53
C GLU A 197 -11.55 -19.03 -55.89
N VAL A 198 -10.46 -18.32 -55.58
CA VAL A 198 -9.07 -18.71 -55.85
C VAL A 198 -8.30 -18.85 -54.54
N ASN A 199 -8.15 -20.08 -54.05
CA ASN A 199 -7.46 -20.38 -52.80
C ASN A 199 -7.09 -21.87 -52.69
N PRO A 200 -6.24 -22.29 -51.74
CA PRO A 200 -5.81 -23.68 -51.55
C PRO A 200 -6.90 -24.76 -51.43
N SER A 201 -8.14 -24.35 -51.13
CA SER A 201 -9.28 -25.25 -51.00
C SER A 201 -10.21 -25.24 -52.22
N ALA A 202 -10.00 -24.33 -53.17
CA ALA A 202 -10.77 -24.24 -54.39
C ALA A 202 -10.56 -25.46 -55.29
N ALA A 203 -11.54 -25.72 -56.15
CA ALA A 203 -11.42 -26.74 -57.18
C ALA A 203 -10.98 -26.10 -58.49
N GLU A 204 -10.08 -26.75 -59.22
CA GLU A 204 -9.71 -26.33 -60.56
C GLU A 204 -10.92 -26.27 -61.50
N ILE A 205 -10.93 -25.23 -62.32
CA ILE A 205 -11.86 -25.06 -63.45
C ILE A 205 -11.04 -24.67 -64.68
N ALA A 206 -11.49 -25.03 -65.89
CA ALA A 206 -10.75 -24.77 -67.12
C ALA A 206 -10.86 -23.30 -67.57
N ASP A 207 -10.24 -22.39 -66.82
CA ASP A 207 -10.29 -20.94 -67.01
C ASP A 207 -8.91 -20.29 -67.24
N ASN A 208 -7.83 -21.09 -67.26
CA ASN A 208 -6.42 -20.67 -67.34
C ASN A 208 -5.91 -19.93 -66.08
N LYS A 209 -6.56 -20.09 -64.94
CA LYS A 209 -6.04 -19.72 -63.62
C LYS A 209 -5.55 -20.96 -62.87
N ASP A 210 -4.73 -20.72 -61.87
CA ASP A 210 -4.42 -21.69 -60.81
C ASP A 210 -5.43 -21.41 -59.70
N ASN A 211 -6.58 -22.09 -59.71
CA ASN A 211 -7.65 -21.77 -58.76
C ASN A 211 -7.30 -22.27 -57.36
N ASN A 212 -6.59 -23.40 -57.27
CA ASN A 212 -6.28 -24.05 -56.00
C ASN A 212 -4.90 -23.69 -55.41
N CYS A 213 -4.21 -22.73 -56.01
CA CYS A 213 -2.90 -22.23 -55.58
C CYS A 213 -1.83 -23.34 -55.38
N ASP A 214 -1.89 -24.44 -56.15
CA ASP A 214 -0.89 -25.53 -56.08
C ASP A 214 0.35 -25.30 -56.98
N GLY A 215 0.34 -24.22 -57.76
CA GLY A 215 1.36 -23.85 -58.72
C GLY A 215 1.17 -24.45 -60.11
N ARG A 216 0.01 -25.05 -60.39
CA ARG A 216 -0.37 -25.58 -61.71
C ARG A 216 -1.66 -24.94 -62.17
N VAL A 217 -1.83 -24.91 -63.49
CA VAL A 217 -3.00 -24.27 -64.13
C VAL A 217 -3.82 -25.37 -64.78
N ASP A 218 -5.13 -25.36 -64.52
CA ASP A 218 -6.14 -26.22 -65.12
C ASP A 218 -5.81 -27.74 -64.98
N GLU A 219 -5.20 -28.20 -63.88
CA GLU A 219 -4.92 -29.63 -63.72
C GLU A 219 -6.17 -30.43 -63.33
N GLY A 220 -6.30 -31.62 -63.90
CA GLY A 220 -7.43 -32.51 -63.59
C GLY A 220 -8.78 -32.07 -64.18
N VAL A 221 -8.83 -30.98 -64.95
CA VAL A 221 -10.00 -30.56 -65.73
C VAL A 221 -9.82 -30.84 -67.23
N THR A 222 -10.93 -31.04 -67.95
CA THR A 222 -10.96 -31.43 -69.38
C THR A 222 -11.96 -30.63 -70.17
#